data_AF-A0A0M8NXR4-F1
#
_entry.id   AF-A0A0M8NXR4-F1
#
_cell.length_a   1.000
_cell.length_b   1.000
_cell.length_c   1.000
_cell.angle_alpha   90.00
_cell.angle_beta   90.00
_cell.angle_gamma   90.00
#
_symmetry.space_group_name_H-M   'P 1'
#
loop_
_entity.id
_entity.type
_entity.pdbx_description
1 polymer ?
#
loop_
_entity_poly.entity_id
_entity_poly.type
_entity_poly.pdbx_seq_one_letter_code
_entity_poly.pdbx_strand_id
1 'polypeptide(L)'
;MISATDEPLHVLDLPQLYQKPSGTDLVKALALLSLQPRTFGTTADVVKGPAVQPAGVTRYLTSIIASPLAWLDTEELREAIWDAAAARLSERSGRSAMSAMSRIFNVPSGSGEQYTLTLHEPSITADNLGMKTWVSSYLLSRRLHNLGSPPALVPSASATPSTSNPQKPLRALELGAGTGLVGLSFAALQGESATVHLTDLPDIVPNLAHNAALNIELLDRTGANVTTGLLDWSVAPSPLPTAEEQFDVILAADPLYSPNHPKWLVDTINPWLSRGLGARVVVEMPLRDAYLPQVKEFRQRMSELGLAVVEEGEEIGYDDWESADGGALAVNCWWSIWGWSERV
;
A
#
# COMPACT_ATOMS: atom_id res chain seq x y z
N MET A 1 -27.54 -2.86 -36.32
CA MET A 1 -27.45 -4.25 -35.80
C MET A 1 -27.11 -4.13 -34.34
N ILE A 2 -28.04 -4.53 -33.48
CA ILE A 2 -27.90 -4.52 -32.02
C ILE A 2 -26.93 -5.66 -31.69
N SER A 3 -25.72 -5.33 -31.23
CA SER A 3 -24.69 -6.30 -30.85
C SER A 3 -25.10 -7.00 -29.56
N ALA A 4 -24.78 -8.30 -29.49
CA ALA A 4 -25.21 -9.26 -28.47
C ALA A 4 -25.11 -8.74 -27.03
N THR A 5 -26.12 -9.12 -26.23
CA THR A 5 -26.20 -8.92 -24.79
C THR A 5 -24.96 -9.46 -24.08
N ASP A 6 -24.25 -8.59 -23.35
CA ASP A 6 -23.07 -8.88 -22.53
C ASP A 6 -23.51 -9.54 -21.20
N GLU A 7 -24.27 -10.64 -21.30
CA GLU A 7 -24.72 -11.39 -20.11
C GLU A 7 -23.56 -12.26 -19.58
N PRO A 8 -23.29 -12.23 -18.26
CA PRO A 8 -22.23 -13.03 -17.66
C PRO A 8 -22.56 -14.52 -17.78
N LEU A 9 -21.57 -15.32 -18.19
CA LEU A 9 -21.68 -16.76 -18.37
C LEU A 9 -22.08 -17.44 -17.05
N HIS A 10 -22.84 -18.52 -17.11
CA HIS A 10 -23.04 -19.39 -15.97
C HIS A 10 -21.94 -20.45 -15.91
N VAL A 11 -21.64 -20.98 -14.72
CA VAL A 11 -20.63 -22.05 -14.56
C VAL A 11 -20.99 -23.34 -15.34
N LEU A 12 -22.26 -23.49 -15.70
CA LEU A 12 -22.76 -24.61 -16.52
C LEU A 12 -22.45 -24.44 -18.00
N ASP A 13 -22.12 -23.23 -18.44
CA ASP A 13 -21.67 -22.94 -19.81
C ASP A 13 -20.18 -23.25 -20.02
N LEU A 14 -19.46 -23.52 -18.92
CA LEU A 14 -18.06 -23.96 -18.96
C LEU A 14 -17.95 -25.47 -19.25
N PRO A 15 -16.80 -25.96 -19.74
CA PRO A 15 -16.58 -27.37 -20.04
C PRO A 15 -16.81 -28.27 -18.83
N GLN A 16 -17.73 -29.23 -18.94
CA GLN A 16 -18.09 -30.11 -17.83
C GLN A 16 -17.26 -31.39 -17.84
N LEU A 17 -16.71 -31.81 -16.69
CA LEU A 17 -15.78 -32.95 -16.61
C LEU A 17 -16.35 -34.27 -17.15
N TYR A 18 -17.66 -34.49 -17.03
CA TYR A 18 -18.31 -35.69 -17.56
C TYR A 18 -18.26 -35.78 -19.10
N GLN A 19 -18.01 -34.66 -19.79
CA GLN A 19 -17.85 -34.59 -21.24
C GLN A 19 -16.41 -34.88 -21.70
N LYS A 20 -15.47 -35.06 -20.75
CA LYS A 20 -14.03 -35.26 -21.02
C LYS A 20 -13.46 -34.17 -21.95
N PRO A 21 -13.57 -32.88 -21.58
CA PRO A 21 -13.12 -31.77 -22.42
C PRO A 21 -11.61 -31.80 -22.65
N SER A 22 -11.14 -31.15 -23.73
CA SER A 22 -9.71 -31.03 -23.96
C SER A 22 -9.04 -30.23 -22.82
N GLY A 23 -7.75 -30.47 -22.58
CA GLY A 23 -7.01 -29.67 -21.60
C GLY A 23 -6.96 -28.18 -21.97
N THR A 24 -6.92 -27.87 -23.28
CA THR A 24 -7.00 -26.49 -23.77
C THR A 24 -8.31 -25.81 -23.39
N ASP A 25 -9.43 -26.52 -23.45
CA ASP A 25 -10.74 -25.95 -23.09
C ASP A 25 -10.84 -25.70 -21.58
N LEU A 26 -10.30 -26.62 -20.77
CA LEU A 26 -10.22 -26.43 -19.31
C LEU A 26 -9.33 -25.23 -18.94
N VAL A 27 -8.16 -25.08 -19.58
CA VAL A 27 -7.27 -23.93 -19.36
C VAL A 27 -7.97 -22.62 -19.74
N LYS A 28 -8.67 -22.57 -20.88
CA LYS A 28 -9.46 -21.39 -21.27
C LYS A 28 -10.56 -21.07 -20.27
N ALA A 29 -11.29 -22.08 -19.80
CA ALA A 29 -12.33 -21.91 -18.79
C ALA A 29 -11.76 -21.39 -17.46
N LEU A 30 -10.64 -21.93 -17.00
CA LEU A 30 -9.94 -21.47 -15.80
C LEU A 30 -9.37 -20.05 -15.96
N ALA A 31 -8.99 -19.64 -17.17
CA ALA A 31 -8.60 -18.27 -17.45
C ALA A 31 -9.79 -17.29 -17.33
N LEU A 32 -11.00 -17.68 -17.79
CA LEU A 32 -12.22 -16.88 -17.59
C LEU A 32 -12.61 -16.72 -16.12
N LEU A 33 -12.19 -17.68 -15.28
CA LEU A 33 -12.40 -17.64 -13.84
C LEU A 33 -11.29 -16.89 -13.09
N SER A 34 -10.26 -16.36 -13.76
CA SER A 34 -9.21 -15.56 -13.10
C SER A 34 -9.80 -14.30 -12.52
N LEU A 35 -9.56 -14.05 -11.24
CA LEU A 35 -9.75 -12.72 -10.67
C LEU A 35 -8.44 -11.95 -10.84
N GLN A 36 -8.52 -10.78 -11.48
CA GLN A 36 -7.43 -9.82 -11.36
C GLN A 36 -7.46 -9.27 -9.94
N PRO A 37 -6.32 -9.07 -9.27
CA PRO A 37 -6.31 -8.45 -7.97
C PRO A 37 -6.99 -7.08 -8.06
N ARG A 38 -8.01 -6.84 -7.23
CA ARG A 38 -8.69 -5.55 -7.20
C ARG A 38 -7.63 -4.48 -6.89
N THR A 39 -7.59 -3.45 -7.73
CA THR A 39 -6.73 -2.28 -7.49
C THR A 39 -7.46 -1.34 -6.54
N PHE A 40 -6.73 -0.67 -5.65
CA PHE A 40 -7.31 0.40 -4.84
C PHE A 40 -7.88 1.50 -5.74
N GLY A 41 -8.96 2.14 -5.28
CA GLY A 41 -9.64 3.20 -6.03
C GLY A 41 -10.16 4.31 -5.12
N THR A 42 -10.52 5.44 -5.74
CA THR A 42 -11.25 6.55 -5.08
C THR A 42 -12.68 6.72 -5.58
N THR A 43 -13.03 6.01 -6.63
CA THR A 43 -14.41 5.79 -7.03
C THR A 43 -14.71 4.32 -6.82
N ALA A 44 -15.97 4.00 -6.53
CA ALA A 44 -16.46 2.63 -6.55
C ALA A 44 -16.53 2.06 -7.99
N ASP A 45 -15.87 2.68 -8.97
CA ASP A 45 -16.08 2.41 -10.39
C ASP A 45 -15.76 0.97 -10.75
N VAL A 46 -16.84 0.31 -11.19
CA VAL A 46 -16.96 -0.90 -12.00
C VAL A 46 -15.72 -1.78 -11.99
N VAL A 47 -15.57 -2.54 -10.91
CA VAL A 47 -15.03 -3.90 -11.04
C VAL A 47 -15.87 -4.51 -12.16
N LYS A 48 -15.29 -4.72 -13.35
CA LYS A 48 -15.98 -5.48 -14.40
C LYS A 48 -16.46 -6.75 -13.72
N GLY A 49 -17.78 -6.93 -13.70
CA GLY A 49 -18.38 -8.12 -13.10
C GLY A 49 -17.64 -9.35 -13.64
N PRO A 50 -17.42 -10.38 -12.81
CA PRO A 50 -16.70 -11.55 -13.27
C PRO A 50 -17.37 -12.08 -14.53
N ALA A 51 -16.56 -12.47 -15.53
CA ALA A 51 -17.04 -12.98 -16.81
C ALA A 51 -17.99 -14.19 -16.65
N VAL A 52 -17.94 -14.83 -15.48
CA VAL A 52 -18.79 -15.92 -15.05
C VAL A 52 -19.49 -15.53 -13.73
N GLN A 53 -20.79 -15.81 -13.64
CA GLN A 53 -21.58 -15.62 -12.42
C GLN A 53 -20.93 -16.36 -11.23
N PRO A 54 -20.77 -15.72 -10.06
CA PRO A 54 -20.07 -16.33 -8.92
C PRO A 54 -20.71 -17.63 -8.40
N ALA A 55 -22.04 -17.76 -8.56
CA ALA A 55 -22.80 -18.91 -8.09
C ALA A 55 -22.28 -20.22 -8.72
N GLY A 56 -21.88 -21.18 -7.88
CA GLY A 56 -21.43 -22.49 -8.30
C GLY A 56 -19.97 -22.59 -8.76
N VAL A 57 -19.24 -21.47 -8.88
CA VAL A 57 -17.82 -21.45 -9.28
C VAL A 57 -16.96 -22.25 -8.30
N THR A 58 -17.12 -22.05 -7.00
CA THR A 58 -16.39 -22.81 -5.96
C THR A 58 -16.57 -24.31 -6.14
N ARG A 59 -17.83 -24.76 -6.35
CA ARG A 59 -18.14 -26.17 -6.57
C ARG A 59 -17.46 -26.71 -7.83
N TYR A 60 -17.50 -25.94 -8.92
CA TYR A 60 -16.85 -26.32 -10.18
C TYR A 60 -15.33 -26.45 -10.01
N LEU A 61 -14.66 -25.47 -9.41
CA LEU A 61 -13.23 -25.51 -9.14
C LEU A 61 -12.84 -26.71 -8.26
N THR A 62 -13.58 -26.95 -7.16
CA THR A 62 -13.34 -28.13 -6.31
C THR A 62 -13.53 -29.45 -7.06
N SER A 63 -14.44 -29.51 -8.03
CA SER A 63 -14.65 -30.72 -8.84
C SER A 63 -13.48 -31.00 -9.79
N ILE A 64 -12.85 -29.95 -10.34
CA ILE A 64 -11.63 -30.08 -11.17
C ILE A 64 -10.48 -30.60 -10.30
N ILE A 65 -10.26 -29.98 -9.14
CA ILE A 65 -9.19 -30.35 -8.21
C ILE A 65 -9.37 -31.80 -7.72
N ALA A 66 -10.60 -32.23 -7.46
CA ALA A 66 -10.88 -33.60 -7.01
C ALA A 66 -10.82 -34.66 -8.13
N SER A 67 -10.82 -34.26 -9.40
CA SER A 67 -10.82 -35.18 -10.53
C SER A 67 -9.40 -35.66 -10.85
N PRO A 68 -9.20 -36.97 -11.13
CA PRO A 68 -7.90 -37.46 -11.59
C PRO A 68 -7.54 -36.99 -13.01
N LEU A 69 -8.49 -36.37 -13.73
CA LEU A 69 -8.33 -35.90 -15.12
C LEU A 69 -7.78 -36.99 -16.07
N ALA A 70 -8.10 -38.26 -15.80
CA ALA A 70 -7.48 -39.44 -16.43
C ALA A 70 -7.68 -39.59 -17.95
N TRP A 71 -8.45 -38.71 -18.58
CA TRP A 71 -8.60 -38.66 -20.05
C TRP A 71 -7.58 -37.73 -20.72
N LEU A 72 -6.77 -37.01 -19.95
CA LEU A 72 -5.72 -36.13 -20.46
C LEU A 72 -4.39 -36.89 -20.57
N ASP A 73 -3.65 -36.59 -21.63
CA ASP A 73 -2.54 -37.43 -22.10
C ASP A 73 -1.26 -37.33 -21.25
N THR A 74 -1.02 -36.20 -20.58
CA THR A 74 0.24 -35.94 -19.87
C THR A 74 0.04 -35.54 -18.41
N GLU A 75 1.01 -35.88 -17.55
CA GLU A 75 1.00 -35.48 -16.14
C GLU A 75 1.17 -33.96 -16.03
N GLU A 76 2.06 -33.38 -16.84
CA GLU A 76 2.38 -31.96 -16.83
C GLU A 76 1.15 -31.09 -17.14
N LEU A 77 0.26 -31.56 -18.03
CA LEU A 77 -0.98 -30.86 -18.34
C LEU A 77 -2.00 -30.98 -17.20
N ARG A 78 -2.05 -32.13 -16.51
CA ARG A 78 -2.92 -32.34 -15.36
C ARG A 78 -2.51 -31.45 -14.20
N GLU A 79 -1.22 -31.40 -13.88
CA GLU A 79 -0.63 -30.49 -12.89
C GLU A 79 -0.96 -29.02 -13.20
N ALA A 80 -0.73 -28.57 -14.44
CA ALA A 80 -1.04 -27.20 -14.83
C ALA A 80 -2.54 -26.84 -14.66
N ILE A 81 -3.45 -27.78 -14.89
CA ILE A 81 -4.89 -27.58 -14.70
C ILE A 81 -5.26 -27.56 -13.21
N TRP A 82 -4.69 -28.46 -12.41
CA TRP A 82 -4.90 -28.47 -10.96
C TRP A 82 -4.36 -27.20 -10.31
N ASP A 83 -3.16 -26.77 -10.66
CA ASP A 83 -2.55 -25.52 -10.20
C ASP A 83 -3.42 -24.32 -10.55
N ALA A 84 -3.87 -24.23 -11.81
CA ALA A 84 -4.76 -23.17 -12.24
C ALA A 84 -6.08 -23.19 -11.47
N ALA A 85 -6.72 -24.35 -11.28
CA ALA A 85 -7.97 -24.47 -10.54
C ALA A 85 -7.81 -24.11 -9.06
N ALA A 86 -6.71 -24.54 -8.43
CA ALA A 86 -6.36 -24.21 -7.06
C ALA A 86 -6.11 -22.71 -6.89
N ALA A 87 -5.40 -22.07 -7.82
CA ALA A 87 -5.19 -20.63 -7.84
C ALA A 87 -6.52 -19.86 -7.92
N ARG A 88 -7.42 -20.25 -8.84
CA ARG A 88 -8.76 -19.64 -8.95
C ARG A 88 -9.61 -19.78 -7.69
N LEU A 89 -9.42 -20.88 -6.96
CA LEU A 89 -10.10 -21.12 -5.69
C LEU A 89 -9.50 -20.24 -4.57
N SER A 90 -8.17 -20.16 -4.51
CA SER A 90 -7.41 -19.32 -3.58
C SER A 90 -7.76 -17.83 -3.73
N GLU A 91 -7.84 -17.33 -4.96
CA GLU A 91 -8.27 -15.96 -5.29
C GLU A 91 -9.64 -15.58 -4.70
N ARG A 92 -10.50 -16.56 -4.44
CA ARG A 92 -11.86 -16.40 -3.90
C ARG A 92 -11.97 -16.75 -2.42
N SER A 93 -10.88 -17.12 -1.78
CA SER A 93 -10.85 -17.57 -0.38
C SER A 93 -10.47 -16.44 0.59
N GLY A 94 -10.49 -15.19 0.11
CA GLY A 94 -10.10 -14.00 0.88
C GLY A 94 -8.59 -13.75 0.90
N ARG A 95 -8.20 -12.55 1.38
CA ARG A 95 -6.82 -12.03 1.30
C ARG A 95 -5.77 -12.88 2.02
N SER A 96 -6.15 -13.54 3.12
CA SER A 96 -5.27 -14.44 3.87
C SER A 96 -4.98 -15.76 3.14
N ALA A 97 -5.84 -16.17 2.22
CA ALA A 97 -5.68 -17.37 1.42
C ALA A 97 -5.11 -17.09 0.03
N MET A 98 -4.94 -15.82 -0.35
CA MET A 98 -4.33 -15.43 -1.63
C MET A 98 -2.83 -15.74 -1.63
N SER A 99 -2.36 -16.24 -2.77
CA SER A 99 -0.94 -16.43 -3.04
C SER A 99 -0.19 -15.09 -3.07
N ALA A 100 1.14 -15.19 -3.06
CA ALA A 100 1.99 -14.05 -3.37
C ALA A 100 1.59 -13.42 -4.71
N MET A 101 1.63 -12.09 -4.78
CA MET A 101 1.20 -11.33 -5.94
C MET A 101 2.01 -10.05 -6.07
N SER A 102 2.06 -9.50 -7.28
CA SER A 102 2.66 -8.20 -7.54
C SER A 102 1.58 -7.24 -8.02
N ARG A 103 1.55 -6.03 -7.46
CA ARG A 103 0.57 -4.99 -7.77
C ARG A 103 1.22 -3.78 -8.37
N ILE A 104 0.46 -3.12 -9.24
CA ILE A 104 0.85 -1.87 -9.88
C ILE A 104 0.05 -0.74 -9.24
N PHE A 105 0.75 0.29 -8.79
CA PHE A 105 0.19 1.49 -8.18
C PHE A 105 0.56 2.70 -9.01
N ASN A 106 -0.43 3.53 -9.33
CA ASN A 106 -0.22 4.77 -10.07
C ASN A 106 -0.31 5.96 -9.12
N VAL A 107 0.75 6.76 -9.13
CA VAL A 107 0.92 7.94 -8.28
C VAL A 107 0.89 9.18 -9.19
N PRO A 108 -0.09 10.09 -9.02
CA PRO A 108 -0.12 11.34 -9.78
C PRO A 108 1.09 12.21 -9.45
N SER A 109 1.60 12.94 -10.44
CA SER A 109 2.63 13.96 -10.27
C SER A 109 2.07 15.38 -10.51
N GLY A 110 2.80 16.40 -10.08
CA GLY A 110 2.43 17.81 -10.30
C GLY A 110 2.43 18.23 -11.78
N SER A 111 3.05 17.46 -12.68
CA SER A 111 3.06 17.71 -14.13
C SER A 111 1.85 17.11 -14.87
N GLY A 112 0.99 16.36 -14.17
CA GLY A 112 -0.11 15.62 -14.78
C GLY A 112 0.28 14.23 -15.32
N GLU A 113 1.56 13.85 -15.22
CA GLU A 113 2.01 12.47 -15.44
C GLU A 113 1.67 11.58 -14.24
N GLN A 114 1.78 10.26 -14.43
CA GLN A 114 1.67 9.29 -13.34
C GLN A 114 2.93 8.45 -13.26
N TYR A 115 3.48 8.31 -12.05
CA TYR A 115 4.52 7.35 -11.76
C TYR A 115 3.90 6.00 -11.41
N THR A 116 4.47 4.95 -11.97
CA THR A 116 3.99 3.59 -11.81
C THR A 116 4.97 2.82 -10.92
N LEU A 117 4.49 2.35 -9.78
CA LEU A 117 5.24 1.53 -8.83
C LEU A 117 4.73 0.09 -8.89
N THR A 118 5.65 -0.88 -8.90
CA THR A 118 5.33 -2.30 -8.77
C THR A 118 5.76 -2.79 -7.39
N LEU A 119 4.83 -3.33 -6.60
CA LEU A 119 5.10 -3.87 -5.27
C LEU A 119 4.73 -5.35 -5.20
N HIS A 120 5.64 -6.15 -4.68
CA HIS A 120 5.43 -7.53 -4.31
C HIS A 120 4.82 -7.64 -2.92
N GLU A 121 3.78 -8.48 -2.82
CA GLU A 121 3.12 -8.88 -1.59
C GLU A 121 3.18 -10.39 -1.44
N PRO A 122 3.96 -10.93 -0.50
CA PRO A 122 3.98 -12.36 -0.25
C PRO A 122 2.64 -12.85 0.31
N SER A 123 2.43 -14.16 0.29
CA SER A 123 1.30 -14.81 0.97
C SER A 123 1.33 -14.49 2.46
N ILE A 124 0.16 -14.37 3.10
CA ILE A 124 0.10 -14.15 4.56
C ILE A 124 0.40 -15.47 5.27
N THR A 125 1.65 -15.65 5.71
CA THR A 125 2.04 -16.74 6.60
C THR A 125 2.25 -16.15 8.00
N ALA A 126 1.35 -16.40 8.95
CA ALA A 126 1.38 -15.86 10.32
C ALA A 126 1.14 -14.32 10.43
N ASP A 127 1.74 -13.66 11.42
CA ASP A 127 1.50 -12.24 11.77
C ASP A 127 2.31 -11.26 10.90
N ASN A 128 2.13 -11.36 9.58
CA ASN A 128 2.87 -10.59 8.58
C ASN A 128 1.99 -9.50 7.95
N LEU A 129 1.22 -8.76 8.74
CA LEU A 129 0.33 -7.69 8.25
C LEU A 129 1.09 -6.58 7.50
N GLY A 130 2.36 -6.33 7.86
CA GLY A 130 3.23 -5.36 7.18
C GLY A 130 3.59 -5.75 5.74
N MET A 131 3.36 -7.01 5.33
CA MET A 131 3.64 -7.48 3.96
C MET A 131 2.56 -7.10 2.95
N LYS A 132 1.52 -6.41 3.39
CA LYS A 132 0.35 -6.05 2.60
C LYS A 132 0.25 -4.53 2.50
N THR A 133 -0.04 -4.02 1.31
CA THR A 133 -0.36 -2.60 1.13
C THR A 133 -1.79 -2.33 1.62
N TRP A 134 -2.00 -1.27 2.39
CA TRP A 134 -3.30 -0.89 2.94
C TRP A 134 -3.86 0.36 2.24
N VAL A 135 -5.18 0.53 2.22
CA VAL A 135 -5.85 1.61 1.48
C VAL A 135 -5.35 3.02 1.86
N SER A 136 -5.06 3.26 3.14
CA SER A 136 -4.48 4.51 3.66
C SER A 136 -3.11 4.82 3.04
N SER A 137 -2.25 3.82 2.81
CA SER A 137 -0.98 4.03 2.12
C SER A 137 -1.16 4.43 0.65
N TYR A 138 -2.18 3.89 -0.02
CA TYR A 138 -2.50 4.27 -1.40
C TYR A 138 -3.05 5.70 -1.48
N LEU A 139 -3.97 6.06 -0.60
CA LEU A 139 -4.53 7.42 -0.52
C LEU A 139 -3.42 8.44 -0.22
N LEU A 140 -2.57 8.15 0.76
CA LEU A 140 -1.47 9.02 1.13
C LEU A 140 -0.51 9.21 -0.04
N SER A 141 -0.08 8.13 -0.69
CA SER A 141 0.76 8.18 -1.89
C SER A 141 0.19 9.08 -2.97
N ARG A 142 -1.13 9.03 -3.18
CA ARG A 142 -1.80 9.91 -4.15
C ARG A 142 -1.84 11.36 -3.70
N ARG A 143 -1.91 11.63 -2.41
CA ARG A 143 -1.91 12.99 -1.86
C ARG A 143 -0.53 13.66 -1.94
N LEU A 144 0.56 12.89 -1.93
CA LEU A 144 1.93 13.41 -1.84
C LEU A 144 2.29 14.49 -2.88
N HIS A 145 1.76 14.42 -4.10
CA HIS A 145 2.03 15.42 -5.14
C HIS A 145 1.49 16.82 -4.81
N ASN A 146 0.48 16.91 -3.95
CA ASN A 146 -0.11 18.17 -3.49
C ASN A 146 0.63 18.76 -2.29
N LEU A 147 1.50 17.99 -1.63
CA LEU A 147 2.17 18.43 -0.40
C LEU A 147 3.17 19.57 -0.65
N GLY A 148 3.54 19.84 -1.90
CA GLY A 148 4.35 20.99 -2.32
C GLY A 148 5.69 21.12 -1.57
N SER A 149 6.47 22.14 -1.90
CA SER A 149 7.46 22.62 -0.92
C SER A 149 6.70 23.14 0.31
N PRO A 150 7.17 22.91 1.54
CA PRO A 150 6.44 23.32 2.74
C PRO A 150 6.04 24.79 2.63
N PRO A 151 4.76 25.15 2.87
CA PRO A 151 4.35 26.55 2.86
C PRO A 151 5.24 27.33 3.83
N ALA A 152 5.75 28.49 3.40
CA ALA A 152 6.55 29.36 4.24
C ALA A 152 5.65 29.87 5.38
N LEU A 153 5.69 29.20 6.52
CA LEU A 153 4.90 29.53 7.71
C LEU A 153 5.37 30.82 8.41
N VAL A 154 6.43 31.48 7.91
CA VAL A 154 6.90 32.77 8.42
C VAL A 154 6.98 33.79 7.27
N PRO A 155 6.29 34.94 7.36
CA PRO A 155 6.49 36.05 6.43
C PRO A 155 7.97 36.46 6.39
N SER A 156 8.53 36.51 5.18
CA SER A 156 9.94 36.78 4.84
C SER A 156 10.43 38.21 5.20
N ALA A 157 9.88 38.85 6.23
CA ALA A 157 10.28 40.19 6.67
C ALA A 157 11.25 40.17 7.87
N SER A 158 11.35 39.04 8.60
CA SER A 158 12.13 38.97 9.85
C SER A 158 13.17 37.85 9.89
N ALA A 159 13.20 36.98 8.88
CA ALA A 159 14.21 35.94 8.79
C ALA A 159 15.47 36.54 8.14
N THR A 160 16.54 36.68 8.93
CA THR A 160 17.88 36.66 8.37
C THR A 160 17.99 35.41 7.48
N PRO A 161 18.60 35.49 6.29
CA PRO A 161 18.65 34.36 5.36
C PRO A 161 19.29 33.18 6.09
N SER A 162 18.48 32.19 6.44
CA SER A 162 18.98 30.94 6.97
C SER A 162 19.87 30.34 5.89
N THR A 163 21.08 29.96 6.27
CA THR A 163 22.05 29.24 5.45
C THR A 163 21.58 27.81 5.16
N SER A 164 20.31 27.59 4.82
CA SER A 164 19.89 26.38 4.14
C SER A 164 20.53 26.46 2.76
N ASN A 165 21.71 25.84 2.65
CA ASN A 165 22.42 25.66 1.41
C ASN A 165 21.38 25.14 0.39
N PRO A 166 21.07 25.84 -0.71
CA PRO A 166 20.07 25.41 -1.69
C PRO A 166 20.48 24.14 -2.47
N GLN A 167 21.36 23.32 -1.89
CA GLN A 167 21.98 22.12 -2.45
C GLN A 167 21.83 20.86 -1.59
N LYS A 168 21.30 20.92 -0.36
CA LYS A 168 21.14 19.69 0.45
C LYS A 168 19.75 19.08 0.18
N PRO A 169 19.67 17.83 -0.31
CA PRO A 169 18.40 17.14 -0.46
C PRO A 169 17.66 17.01 0.87
N LEU A 170 16.33 17.11 0.82
CA LEU A 170 15.44 16.83 1.95
C LEU A 170 15.67 15.40 2.44
N ARG A 171 15.64 15.20 3.75
CA ARG A 171 15.75 13.84 4.32
C ARG A 171 14.40 13.38 4.81
N ALA A 172 13.91 12.29 4.26
CA ALA A 172 12.65 11.68 4.67
C ALA A 172 12.86 10.31 5.32
N LEU A 173 12.05 10.02 6.34
CA LEU A 173 11.96 8.73 7.02
C LEU A 173 10.52 8.23 6.90
N GLU A 174 10.31 7.02 6.40
CA GLU A 174 9.03 6.34 6.54
C GLU A 174 9.10 5.34 7.70
N LEU A 175 8.18 5.51 8.66
CA LEU A 175 8.02 4.62 9.80
C LEU A 175 6.93 3.59 9.49
N GLY A 176 7.26 2.29 9.58
CA GLY A 176 6.29 1.23 9.32
C GLY A 176 5.92 1.19 7.84
N ALA A 177 6.93 1.18 6.98
CA ALA A 177 6.76 1.32 5.54
C ALA A 177 6.00 0.15 4.90
N GLY A 178 5.99 -1.02 5.56
CA GLY A 178 5.38 -2.23 5.05
C GLY A 178 5.92 -2.61 3.68
N THR A 179 5.07 -2.47 2.67
CA THR A 179 5.45 -2.68 1.25
C THR A 179 6.30 -1.57 0.64
N GLY A 180 6.39 -0.40 1.28
CA GLY A 180 7.16 0.78 0.84
C GLY A 180 6.41 1.75 -0.07
N LEU A 181 5.10 1.58 -0.24
CA LEU A 181 4.33 2.37 -1.21
C LEU A 181 4.49 3.88 -1.00
N VAL A 182 4.34 4.38 0.24
CA VAL A 182 4.35 5.83 0.50
C VAL A 182 5.72 6.43 0.28
N GLY A 183 6.76 5.88 0.90
CA GLY A 183 8.10 6.43 0.78
C GLY A 183 8.70 6.28 -0.61
N LEU A 184 8.40 5.20 -1.35
CA LEU A 184 8.79 5.09 -2.77
C LEU A 184 8.05 6.11 -3.63
N SER A 185 6.77 6.37 -3.35
CA SER A 185 6.00 7.42 -4.03
C SER A 185 6.59 8.80 -3.75
N PHE A 186 6.92 9.08 -2.47
CA PHE A 186 7.57 10.33 -2.07
C PHE A 186 8.91 10.51 -2.77
N ALA A 187 9.73 9.46 -2.80
CA ALA A 187 11.03 9.47 -3.45
C ALA A 187 10.91 9.80 -4.94
N ALA A 188 10.02 9.11 -5.67
CA ALA A 188 9.81 9.36 -7.09
C ALA A 188 9.27 10.77 -7.38
N LEU A 189 8.43 11.32 -6.51
CA LEU A 189 7.89 12.67 -6.64
C LEU A 189 8.92 13.77 -6.38
N GLN A 190 9.81 13.58 -5.41
CA GLN A 190 10.84 14.56 -5.06
C GLN A 190 12.11 14.42 -5.92
N GLY A 191 12.36 13.23 -6.46
CA GLY A 191 13.55 12.94 -7.25
C GLY A 191 14.84 13.26 -6.50
N GLU A 192 15.79 13.91 -7.18
CA GLU A 192 17.07 14.35 -6.59
C GLU A 192 16.93 15.34 -5.42
N SER A 193 15.75 15.92 -5.22
CA SER A 193 15.50 16.87 -4.11
C SER A 193 15.30 16.17 -2.76
N ALA A 194 15.21 14.83 -2.71
CA ALA A 194 15.08 14.09 -1.47
C ALA A 194 15.90 12.79 -1.41
N THR A 195 16.28 12.43 -0.18
CA THR A 195 16.78 11.11 0.20
C THR A 195 15.76 10.49 1.16
N VAL A 196 15.36 9.25 0.92
CA VAL A 196 14.30 8.58 1.68
C VAL A 196 14.83 7.31 2.34
N HIS A 197 14.63 7.19 3.64
CA HIS A 197 14.91 5.98 4.41
C HIS A 197 13.60 5.29 4.78
N LEU A 198 13.38 4.08 4.27
CA LEU A 198 12.19 3.28 4.53
C LEU A 198 12.48 2.31 5.67
N THR A 199 11.65 2.31 6.70
CA THR A 199 11.92 1.48 7.89
C THR A 199 10.75 0.62 8.30
N ASP A 200 11.07 -0.59 8.77
CA ASP A 200 10.12 -1.53 9.34
C ASP A 200 10.83 -2.56 10.25
N LEU A 201 10.10 -3.57 10.72
CA LEU A 201 10.59 -4.69 11.54
C LEU A 201 11.44 -5.69 10.72
N PRO A 202 12.28 -6.52 11.39
CA PRO A 202 13.24 -7.40 10.70
C PRO A 202 12.61 -8.31 9.65
N ASP A 203 11.40 -8.80 9.92
CA ASP A 203 10.71 -9.72 9.04
C ASP A 203 10.18 -9.03 7.77
N ILE A 204 9.92 -7.72 7.82
CA ILE A 204 9.35 -6.93 6.71
C ILE A 204 10.43 -6.33 5.81
N VAL A 205 11.57 -5.93 6.38
CA VAL A 205 12.67 -5.25 5.67
C VAL A 205 13.15 -5.98 4.40
N PRO A 206 13.28 -7.33 4.36
CA PRO A 206 13.66 -8.04 3.13
C PRO A 206 12.71 -7.79 1.96
N ASN A 207 11.39 -7.82 2.21
CA ASN A 207 10.40 -7.56 1.16
C ASN A 207 10.36 -6.07 0.78
N LEU A 208 10.55 -5.18 1.76
CA LEU A 208 10.67 -3.73 1.52
C LEU A 208 11.86 -3.41 0.61
N ALA A 209 13.02 -4.03 0.85
CA ALA A 209 14.20 -3.90 -0.01
C ALA A 209 13.98 -4.49 -1.40
N HIS A 210 13.30 -5.64 -1.49
CA HIS A 210 12.89 -6.21 -2.77
C HIS A 210 12.00 -5.26 -3.57
N ASN A 211 11.00 -4.64 -2.93
CA ASN A 211 10.12 -3.66 -3.55
C ASN A 211 10.85 -2.39 -3.99
N ALA A 212 11.82 -1.90 -3.22
CA ALA A 212 12.66 -0.80 -3.68
C ALA A 212 13.44 -1.18 -4.96
N ALA A 213 14.01 -2.39 -5.00
CA ALA A 213 14.74 -2.89 -6.17
C ALA A 213 13.86 -3.10 -7.41
N LEU A 214 12.60 -3.54 -7.25
CA LEU A 214 11.63 -3.66 -8.35
C LEU A 214 11.35 -2.32 -9.05
N ASN A 215 11.61 -1.19 -8.38
CA ASN A 215 11.32 0.15 -8.88
C ASN A 215 12.58 0.95 -9.24
N ILE A 216 13.74 0.29 -9.35
CA ILE A 216 15.03 0.98 -9.56
C ILE A 216 15.04 1.84 -10.84
N GLU A 217 14.41 1.39 -11.93
CA GLU A 217 14.35 2.17 -13.17
C GLU A 217 13.60 3.51 -13.00
N LEU A 218 12.53 3.52 -12.20
CA LEU A 218 11.80 4.74 -11.86
C LEU A 218 12.64 5.65 -10.96
N LEU A 219 13.29 5.07 -9.96
CA LEU A 219 14.12 5.81 -9.00
C LEU A 219 15.32 6.46 -9.71
N ASP A 220 16.02 5.72 -10.58
CA ASP A 220 17.12 6.22 -11.40
C ASP A 220 16.67 7.33 -12.34
N ARG A 221 15.52 7.17 -13.01
CA ARG A 221 14.96 8.18 -13.92
C ARG A 221 14.62 9.49 -13.20
N THR A 222 14.18 9.41 -11.95
CA THR A 222 13.80 10.58 -11.15
C THR A 222 14.99 11.15 -10.36
N GLY A 223 16.12 10.45 -10.30
CA GLY A 223 17.26 10.80 -9.46
C GLY A 223 16.99 10.58 -7.97
N ALA A 224 15.96 9.80 -7.63
CA ALA A 224 15.56 9.54 -6.26
C ALA A 224 16.55 8.62 -5.53
N ASN A 225 16.87 8.95 -4.28
CA ASN A 225 17.74 8.13 -3.45
C ASN A 225 16.93 7.46 -2.33
N VAL A 226 16.88 6.12 -2.34
CA VAL A 226 16.11 5.32 -1.39
C VAL A 226 17.02 4.31 -0.71
N THR A 227 16.87 4.20 0.61
CA THR A 227 17.50 3.15 1.43
C THR A 227 16.46 2.49 2.31
N THR A 228 16.71 1.26 2.74
CA THR A 228 15.82 0.50 3.62
C THR A 228 16.56 0.09 4.89
N GLY A 229 15.87 0.03 6.03
CA GLY A 229 16.50 -0.31 7.30
C GLY A 229 15.54 -0.80 8.37
N LEU A 230 16.11 -1.34 9.45
CA LEU A 230 15.37 -1.72 10.65
C LEU A 230 15.08 -0.47 11.49
N LEU A 231 13.83 -0.30 11.93
CA LEU A 231 13.51 0.61 13.02
C LEU A 231 12.34 0.06 13.84
N ASP A 232 12.63 -0.41 15.05
CA ASP A 232 11.64 -0.89 16.01
C ASP A 232 11.25 0.24 16.98
N TRP A 233 9.99 0.69 16.91
CA TRP A 233 9.49 1.82 17.72
C TRP A 233 9.44 1.52 19.22
N SER A 234 9.47 0.25 19.61
CA SER A 234 9.49 -0.15 21.01
C SER A 234 10.87 0.05 21.66
N VAL A 235 11.90 0.30 20.85
CA VAL A 235 13.28 0.47 21.30
C VAL A 235 13.72 1.92 21.07
N ALA A 236 14.00 2.62 22.16
CA ALA A 236 14.55 3.98 22.08
C ALA A 236 15.95 3.97 21.43
N PRO A 237 16.26 4.94 20.54
CA PRO A 237 17.59 5.02 19.93
C PRO A 237 18.67 5.28 20.98
N SER A 238 19.77 4.54 20.90
CA SER A 238 20.94 4.70 21.75
C SER A 238 22.23 4.50 20.95
N PRO A 239 23.04 5.55 20.72
CA PRO A 239 22.81 6.94 21.13
C PRO A 239 21.61 7.58 20.43
N LEU A 240 21.15 8.74 20.93
CA LEU A 240 20.17 9.57 20.22
C LEU A 240 20.76 10.05 18.88
N PRO A 241 19.94 10.21 17.82
CA PRO A 241 20.41 10.72 16.53
C PRO A 241 20.97 12.13 16.68
N THR A 242 22.09 12.38 16.00
CA THR A 242 22.67 13.70 15.82
C THR A 242 21.79 14.57 14.91
N ALA A 243 22.01 15.89 14.89
CA ALA A 243 21.28 16.80 14.01
C ALA A 243 21.43 16.42 12.53
N GLU A 244 22.58 15.86 12.15
CA GLU A 244 22.89 15.35 10.82
C GLU A 244 22.23 14.00 10.50
N GLU A 245 21.68 13.30 11.50
CA GLU A 245 20.96 12.02 11.34
C GLU A 245 19.44 12.21 11.35
N GLN A 246 18.94 13.35 11.84
CA GLN A 246 17.52 13.72 11.84
C GLN A 246 16.92 13.98 10.45
N PHE A 247 15.62 13.79 10.34
CA PHE A 247 14.84 13.87 9.10
C PHE A 247 13.98 15.13 9.06
N ASP A 248 13.86 15.72 7.88
CA ASP A 248 13.01 16.88 7.62
C ASP A 248 11.54 16.45 7.46
N VAL A 249 11.30 15.24 6.97
CA VAL A 249 9.96 14.68 6.80
C VAL A 249 9.89 13.29 7.42
N ILE A 250 8.88 13.04 8.25
CA ILE A 250 8.52 11.69 8.69
C ILE A 250 7.17 11.33 8.08
N LEU A 251 7.09 10.17 7.42
CA LEU A 251 5.89 9.61 6.81
C LEU A 251 5.44 8.39 7.62
N ALA A 252 4.13 8.19 7.80
CA ALA A 252 3.60 6.93 8.33
C ALA A 252 2.16 6.69 7.82
N ALA A 253 1.89 5.50 7.29
CA ALA A 253 0.55 5.11 6.87
C ALA A 253 0.05 3.90 7.67
N ASP A 254 -1.19 3.98 8.14
CA ASP A 254 -1.84 2.96 8.99
C ASP A 254 -1.06 2.51 10.25
N PRO A 255 -0.38 3.40 11.01
CA PRO A 255 0.53 2.93 12.05
C PRO A 255 -0.18 2.44 13.34
N LEU A 256 -1.51 2.62 13.49
CA LEU A 256 -2.20 2.53 14.79
C LEU A 256 -3.19 1.36 14.89
N TYR A 257 -2.68 0.14 15.06
CA TYR A 257 -3.48 -1.07 15.24
C TYR A 257 -3.26 -1.79 16.59
N SER A 258 -2.48 -1.19 17.50
CA SER A 258 -2.21 -1.70 18.85
C SER A 258 -2.24 -0.56 19.87
N PRO A 259 -2.66 -0.82 21.13
CA PRO A 259 -2.67 0.19 22.19
C PRO A 259 -1.33 0.87 22.48
N ASN A 260 -0.20 0.21 22.18
CA ASN A 260 1.13 0.80 22.42
C ASN A 260 1.61 1.74 21.31
N HIS A 261 1.02 1.64 20.11
CA HIS A 261 1.51 2.34 18.92
C HIS A 261 1.46 3.87 19.03
N PRO A 262 0.42 4.50 19.60
CA PRO A 262 0.43 5.96 19.78
C PRO A 262 1.64 6.45 20.57
N LYS A 263 2.01 5.72 21.64
CA LYS A 263 3.19 6.05 22.44
C LYS A 263 4.48 5.82 21.67
N TRP A 264 4.69 4.60 21.16
CA TRP A 264 5.93 4.22 20.49
C TRP A 264 6.20 5.05 19.24
N LEU A 265 5.17 5.36 18.46
CA LEU A 265 5.30 6.19 17.27
C LEU A 265 5.76 7.61 17.62
N VAL A 266 5.13 8.26 18.61
CA VAL A 266 5.50 9.62 19.02
C VAL A 266 6.87 9.68 19.70
N ASP A 267 7.18 8.67 20.53
CA ASP A 267 8.51 8.53 21.15
C ASP A 267 9.61 8.35 20.09
N THR A 268 9.29 7.73 18.94
CA THR A 268 10.18 7.59 17.79
C THR A 268 10.28 8.90 17.00
N ILE A 269 9.16 9.58 16.74
CA ILE A 269 9.15 10.87 16.02
C ILE A 269 10.02 11.92 16.71
N ASN A 270 9.93 12.03 18.04
CA ASN A 270 10.61 13.08 18.81
C ASN A 270 12.13 13.21 18.55
N PRO A 271 12.94 12.14 18.71
CA PRO A 271 14.37 12.23 18.44
C PRO A 271 14.70 12.31 16.94
N TRP A 272 13.91 11.68 16.07
CA TRP A 272 14.23 11.55 14.65
C TRP A 272 13.80 12.74 13.79
N LEU A 273 12.78 13.51 14.21
CA LEU A 273 12.33 14.71 13.48
C LEU A 273 13.27 15.88 13.74
N SER A 274 13.75 16.52 12.67
CA SER A 274 14.59 17.70 12.77
C SER A 274 13.83 18.87 13.41
N ARG A 275 14.54 19.75 14.09
CA ARG A 275 13.97 21.00 14.62
C ARG A 275 14.01 22.10 13.55
N GLY A 276 13.83 21.76 12.26
CA GLY A 276 13.78 22.71 11.14
C GLY A 276 12.42 23.41 11.01
N LEU A 277 12.36 24.60 10.39
CA LEU A 277 11.08 25.31 10.13
C LEU A 277 10.20 24.53 9.15
N GLY A 278 10.83 23.85 8.19
CA GLY A 278 10.18 22.98 7.22
C GLY A 278 9.93 21.55 7.73
N ALA A 279 10.27 21.22 8.98
CA ALA A 279 10.14 19.85 9.47
C ALA A 279 8.66 19.44 9.56
N ARG A 280 8.29 18.30 9.00
CA ARG A 280 6.91 17.80 8.95
C ARG A 280 6.78 16.34 9.35
N VAL A 281 5.67 16.00 9.99
CA VAL A 281 5.18 14.61 10.08
C VAL A 281 3.92 14.51 9.26
N VAL A 282 3.87 13.61 8.29
CA VAL A 282 2.71 13.37 7.43
C VAL A 282 2.20 11.97 7.71
N VAL A 283 0.95 11.88 8.15
CA VAL A 283 0.33 10.61 8.48
C VAL A 283 -1.01 10.44 7.80
N GLU A 284 -1.35 9.20 7.50
CA GLU A 284 -2.70 8.82 7.10
C GLU A 284 -3.10 7.49 7.71
N MET A 285 -4.31 7.40 8.27
CA MET A 285 -4.78 6.19 8.94
C MET A 285 -6.29 6.03 8.82
N PRO A 286 -6.80 4.79 8.76
CA PRO A 286 -8.22 4.52 8.68
C PRO A 286 -8.91 4.85 10.01
N LEU A 287 -10.08 5.47 9.93
CA LEU A 287 -10.96 5.74 11.06
C LEU A 287 -11.86 4.52 11.30
N ARG A 288 -11.30 3.50 11.96
CA ARG A 288 -12.05 2.31 12.41
C ARG A 288 -12.44 2.48 13.87
N ASP A 289 -13.69 2.16 14.22
CA ASP A 289 -14.21 2.30 15.59
C ASP A 289 -13.30 1.68 16.66
N ALA A 290 -12.73 0.52 16.38
CA ALA A 290 -11.83 -0.21 17.28
C ALA A 290 -10.53 0.55 17.60
N TYR A 291 -10.09 1.47 16.73
CA TYR A 291 -8.81 2.17 16.83
C TYR A 291 -8.96 3.69 17.05
N LEU A 292 -10.19 4.21 17.15
CA LEU A 292 -10.44 5.62 17.48
C LEU A 292 -9.78 6.08 18.79
N PRO A 293 -9.70 5.27 19.88
CA PRO A 293 -8.95 5.66 21.07
C PRO A 293 -7.46 5.92 20.78
N GLN A 294 -6.84 5.10 19.94
CA GLN A 294 -5.43 5.20 19.55
C GLN A 294 -5.18 6.45 18.70
N VAL A 295 -6.09 6.79 17.78
CA VAL A 295 -6.02 8.04 17.00
C VAL A 295 -6.09 9.26 17.91
N LYS A 296 -7.00 9.26 18.90
CA LYS A 296 -7.13 10.34 19.89
C LYS A 296 -5.86 10.49 20.73
N GLU A 297 -5.32 9.37 21.22
CA GLU A 297 -4.09 9.36 22.00
C GLU A 297 -2.90 9.86 21.18
N PHE A 298 -2.78 9.45 19.92
CA PHE A 298 -1.73 9.94 19.01
C PHE A 298 -1.79 11.45 18.85
N ARG A 299 -2.98 12.02 18.56
CA ARG A 299 -3.18 13.47 18.46
C ARG A 299 -2.75 14.18 19.74
N GLN A 300 -3.19 13.68 20.90
CA GLN A 300 -2.82 14.26 22.19
C GLN A 300 -1.31 14.26 22.41
N ARG A 301 -0.64 13.12 22.18
CA ARG A 301 0.81 12.97 22.37
C ARG A 301 1.61 13.85 21.41
N MET A 302 1.19 13.98 20.16
CA MET A 302 1.80 14.90 19.19
C MET A 302 1.72 16.36 19.67
N SER A 303 0.56 16.78 20.21
CA SER A 303 0.41 18.10 20.82
C SER A 303 1.25 18.31 22.07
N GLU A 304 1.32 17.32 22.96
CA GLU A 304 2.17 17.35 24.17
C GLU A 304 3.66 17.41 23.82
N LEU A 305 4.06 16.79 22.72
CA LEU A 305 5.42 16.88 22.16
C LEU A 305 5.75 18.29 21.62
N GLY A 306 4.73 19.12 21.38
CA GLY A 306 4.87 20.47 20.84
C GLY A 306 4.66 20.55 19.32
N LEU A 307 4.06 19.55 18.69
CA LEU A 307 3.62 19.59 17.30
C LEU A 307 2.17 20.07 17.19
N ALA A 308 1.87 20.88 16.18
CA ALA A 308 0.53 21.33 15.83
C ALA A 308 0.16 20.82 14.43
N VAL A 309 -1.15 20.60 14.22
CA VAL A 309 -1.69 20.29 12.89
C VAL A 309 -1.55 21.54 12.01
N VAL A 310 -0.83 21.38 10.90
CA VAL A 310 -0.71 22.38 9.83
C VAL A 310 -1.88 22.27 8.87
N GLU A 311 -2.24 21.03 8.52
CA GLU A 311 -3.34 20.71 7.62
C GLU A 311 -3.86 19.31 7.95
N GLU A 312 -5.16 19.10 7.83
CA GLU A 312 -5.77 17.79 7.97
C GLU A 312 -7.06 17.68 7.15
N GLY A 313 -7.49 16.45 6.91
CA GLY A 313 -8.77 16.18 6.29
C GLY A 313 -9.14 14.71 6.36
N GLU A 314 -10.30 14.40 5.83
CA GLU A 314 -10.79 13.04 5.68
C GLU A 314 -11.02 12.73 4.21
N GLU A 315 -10.78 11.49 3.82
CA GLU A 315 -11.08 10.98 2.49
C GLU A 315 -11.49 9.51 2.55
N ILE A 316 -12.26 9.07 1.56
CA ILE A 316 -12.73 7.69 1.48
C ILE A 316 -11.92 6.99 0.40
N GLY A 317 -11.26 5.89 0.79
CA GLY A 317 -10.70 4.93 -0.14
C GLY A 317 -11.51 3.65 -0.18
N TYR A 318 -11.34 2.90 -1.26
CA TYR A 318 -11.94 1.59 -1.42
C TYR A 318 -10.85 0.53 -1.34
N ASP A 319 -10.92 -0.28 -0.30
CA ASP A 319 -10.01 -1.37 -0.04
C ASP A 319 -10.37 -2.60 -0.90
N ASP A 320 -9.43 -3.52 -1.08
CA ASP A 320 -9.61 -4.73 -1.90
C ASP A 320 -10.43 -5.82 -1.20
N TRP A 321 -10.83 -5.59 0.07
CA TRP A 321 -11.75 -6.45 0.80
C TRP A 321 -13.15 -6.37 0.20
N GLU A 322 -13.77 -7.54 0.05
CA GLU A 322 -15.17 -7.63 -0.33
C GLU A 322 -16.05 -7.37 0.91
N SER A 323 -17.01 -6.45 0.77
CA SER A 323 -18.14 -6.39 1.69
C SER A 323 -19.00 -7.65 1.56
N ALA A 324 -19.92 -7.88 2.49
CA ALA A 324 -20.77 -9.08 2.51
C ALA A 324 -21.62 -9.28 1.22
N ASP A 325 -21.76 -8.22 0.42
CA ASP A 325 -22.45 -8.18 -0.87
C ASP A 325 -21.50 -8.26 -2.09
N GLY A 326 -20.20 -8.48 -1.87
CA GLY A 326 -19.18 -8.58 -2.92
C GLY A 326 -18.63 -7.23 -3.42
N GLY A 327 -19.13 -6.11 -2.90
CA GLY A 327 -18.66 -4.74 -3.21
C GLY A 327 -17.26 -4.44 -2.65
N ALA A 328 -16.62 -3.36 -3.11
CA ALA A 328 -15.37 -2.90 -2.50
C ALA A 328 -15.65 -2.24 -1.15
N LEU A 329 -14.88 -2.58 -0.11
CA LEU A 329 -15.07 -2.03 1.22
C LEU A 329 -14.63 -0.57 1.28
N ALA A 330 -15.57 0.35 1.48
CA ALA A 330 -15.26 1.75 1.75
C ALA A 330 -14.59 1.91 3.11
N VAL A 331 -13.49 2.65 3.15
CA VAL A 331 -12.72 2.94 4.35
C VAL A 331 -12.54 4.45 4.44
N ASN A 332 -13.10 5.05 5.50
CA ASN A 332 -12.86 6.46 5.80
C ASN A 332 -11.45 6.58 6.43
N CYS A 333 -10.64 7.47 5.89
CA CYS A 333 -9.27 7.72 6.31
C CYS A 333 -9.11 9.17 6.74
N TRP A 334 -8.36 9.38 7.81
CA TRP A 334 -7.93 10.71 8.24
C TRP A 334 -6.45 10.87 7.91
N TRP A 335 -6.13 11.95 7.20
CA TRP A 335 -4.77 12.38 6.93
C TRP A 335 -4.46 13.68 7.66
N SER A 336 -3.20 13.86 8.05
CA SER A 336 -2.74 15.10 8.68
C SER A 336 -1.26 15.37 8.45
N ILE A 337 -0.94 16.66 8.43
CA ILE A 337 0.41 17.21 8.36
C ILE A 337 0.66 17.95 9.68
N TRP A 338 1.75 17.63 10.36
CA TRP A 338 2.14 18.22 11.63
C TRP A 338 3.44 18.99 11.49
N GLY A 339 3.58 20.09 12.23
CA GLY A 339 4.82 20.89 12.33
C GLY A 339 5.02 21.40 13.75
N TRP A 340 6.22 21.86 14.09
CA TRP A 340 6.52 22.39 15.43
C TRP A 340 5.68 23.64 15.73
N SER A 341 4.89 23.62 16.81
CA SER A 341 3.94 24.68 17.18
C SER A 341 4.55 26.08 17.33
N GLU A 342 5.81 26.17 17.77
CA GLU A 342 6.56 27.45 17.80
C GLU A 342 6.82 28.05 16.41
N ARG A 343 6.45 27.33 15.35
CA ARG A 343 6.81 27.56 13.95
C ARG A 343 5.64 27.38 12.98
N VAL A 344 4.43 27.12 13.50
CA VAL A 344 3.16 27.03 12.78
C VAL A 344 2.35 28.28 13.08
#